data_AF-A0A550D1S5-F1
#
_entry.id   AF-A0A550D1S5-F1
#
_cell.length_a   1.000
_cell.length_b   1.000
_cell.length_c   1.000
_cell.angle_alpha   90.00
_cell.angle_beta   90.00
_cell.angle_gamma   90.00
#
_symmetry.space_group_name_H-M   'P 1'
#
loop_
_entity.id
_entity.type
_entity.pdbx_description
1 polymer ?
#
loop_
_entity_poly.entity_id
_entity_poly.type
_entity_poly.pdbx_seq_one_letter_code
_entity_poly.pdbx_strand_id
1 'polypeptide(L)'
;MKIVVYSESPVFLRMGAAVAQSFGGELIGISTSQDAKFFNKLYLIENTDEEGIVDLVVSLTPDVFITGNVRKDRAIAGRVAGRLKLPIITDVLSIKLDGNKAM
;
A
#
# COMPACT_ATOMS: atom_id res chain seq x y z
N MET A 1 -4.76 9.78 8.47
CA MET A 1 -3.88 9.33 7.37
C MET A 1 -4.60 8.22 6.62
N LYS A 2 -4.57 8.24 5.29
CA LYS A 2 -5.09 7.20 4.41
C LYS A 2 -3.92 6.40 3.88
N ILE A 3 -3.87 5.12 4.24
CA ILE A 3 -2.80 4.19 3.85
C ILE A 3 -3.38 3.16 2.90
N VAL A 4 -2.79 3.03 1.73
CA VAL A 4 -3.15 1.97 0.77
C VAL A 4 -2.05 0.92 0.78
N VAL A 5 -2.45 -0.35 0.87
CA VAL A 5 -1.54 -1.49 0.83
C VAL A 5 -1.93 -2.41 -0.32
N TYR A 6 -0.96 -2.76 -1.17
CA TYR A 6 -1.14 -3.71 -2.25
C TYR A 6 0.09 -4.63 -2.34
N SER A 7 -0.13 -5.90 -2.62
CA SER A 7 0.93 -6.81 -3.04
C SER A 7 0.33 -8.04 -3.70
N GLU A 8 0.92 -8.53 -4.79
CA GLU A 8 0.54 -9.83 -5.36
C GLU A 8 0.90 -11.01 -4.45
N SER A 9 1.88 -10.82 -3.55
CA SER A 9 2.24 -11.81 -2.53
C SER A 9 1.35 -11.62 -1.28
N PRO A 10 0.59 -12.65 -0.85
CA PRO A 10 -0.21 -12.58 0.38
C PRO A 10 0.66 -12.34 1.63
N VAL A 11 1.91 -12.79 1.61
CA VAL A 11 2.85 -12.59 2.72
C VAL A 11 3.20 -11.11 2.85
N PHE A 12 3.61 -10.47 1.75
CA PHE A 12 3.95 -9.04 1.78
C PHE A 12 2.72 -8.16 2.02
N LEU A 13 1.55 -8.56 1.53
CA LEU A 13 0.30 -7.84 1.81
C LEU A 13 0.02 -7.79 3.33
N ARG A 14 0.10 -8.93 4.02
CA ARG A 14 -0.10 -9.00 5.47
C ARG A 14 0.98 -8.25 6.24
N MET A 15 2.24 -8.35 5.81
CA MET A 15 3.33 -7.59 6.43
C MET A 15 3.11 -6.07 6.28
N GLY A 16 2.76 -5.61 5.07
CA GLY A 16 2.46 -4.21 4.81
C GLY A 16 1.27 -3.70 5.63
N ALA A 17 0.22 -4.52 5.77
CA ALA A 17 -0.92 -4.20 6.62
C ALA A 17 -0.52 -4.07 8.10
N ALA A 18 0.30 -5.00 8.62
CA ALA A 18 0.77 -4.95 10.01
C ALA A 18 1.61 -3.69 10.28
N VAL A 19 2.48 -3.30 9.35
CA VAL A 19 3.25 -2.05 9.42
C VAL A 19 2.31 -0.85 9.39
N ALA A 20 1.36 -0.81 8.45
CA ALA A 20 0.41 0.28 8.29
C ALA A 20 -0.48 0.50 9.53
N GLN A 21 -0.87 -0.58 10.21
CA GLN A 21 -1.65 -0.48 11.45
C GLN A 21 -0.93 0.29 12.55
N SER A 22 0.40 0.21 12.61
CA SER A 22 1.21 0.95 13.60
C SER A 22 1.16 2.47 13.39
N PHE A 23 0.76 2.93 12.20
CA PHE A 23 0.73 4.34 11.86
C PHE A 23 -0.57 5.05 12.24
N GLY A 24 -1.64 4.28 12.48
CA GLY A 24 -2.99 4.79 12.67
C GLY A 24 -3.59 5.39 11.39
N GLY A 25 -4.92 5.59 11.41
CA GLY A 25 -5.68 6.12 10.28
C GLY A 25 -6.52 5.07 9.55
N GLU A 26 -6.93 5.39 8.32
CA GLU A 26 -7.72 4.52 7.46
C GLU A 26 -6.79 3.64 6.63
N LEU A 27 -6.86 2.33 6.86
CA LEU A 27 -6.09 1.32 6.17
C LEU A 27 -6.94 0.63 5.10
N ILE A 28 -6.54 0.79 3.85
CA ILE A 28 -7.20 0.25 2.66
C ILE A 28 -6.31 -0.83 2.04
N GLY A 29 -6.85 -2.04 1.89
CA GLY A 29 -6.20 -3.14 1.18
C GLY A 29 -6.69 -3.27 -0.25
N ILE A 30 -5.81 -3.71 -1.16
CA ILE A 30 -6.15 -4.19 -2.50
C ILE A 30 -5.62 -5.62 -2.62
N SER A 31 -6.50 -6.59 -2.85
CA SER A 31 -6.11 -8.02 -2.90
C SER A 31 -7.01 -8.83 -3.82
N THR A 32 -6.50 -9.97 -4.29
CA THR A 32 -7.29 -11.03 -4.93
C THR A 32 -7.92 -11.98 -3.91
N SER A 33 -7.44 -11.97 -2.66
CA SER A 33 -7.92 -12.81 -1.55
C SER A 33 -8.82 -12.04 -0.59
N GLN A 34 -9.79 -12.72 0.00
CA GLN A 34 -10.67 -12.18 1.05
C GLN A 34 -9.94 -12.12 2.41
N ASP A 35 -8.94 -11.26 2.53
CA ASP A 35 -8.17 -11.02 3.75
C ASP A 35 -8.66 -9.77 4.50
N ALA A 36 -9.98 -9.58 4.60
CA ALA A 36 -10.59 -8.34 5.11
C ALA A 36 -10.25 -8.02 6.59
N LYS A 37 -9.78 -9.00 7.36
CA LYS A 37 -9.51 -8.85 8.80
C LYS A 37 -8.38 -7.86 9.13
N PHE A 38 -7.52 -7.53 8.16
CA PHE A 38 -6.38 -6.65 8.38
C PHE A 38 -6.65 -5.18 8.01
N PHE A 39 -7.76 -4.90 7.32
CA PHE A 39 -8.02 -3.61 6.69
C PHE A 39 -9.34 -3.00 7.16
N ASN A 40 -9.43 -1.67 7.17
CA ASN A 40 -10.71 -0.99 7.36
C ASN A 40 -11.60 -1.11 6.12
N LYS A 41 -10.98 -1.12 4.93
CA LYS A 41 -11.63 -1.37 3.64
C LYS A 41 -10.76 -2.30 2.81
N LEU A 42 -11.38 -3.24 2.09
CA LEU A 42 -10.69 -4.14 1.18
C LEU A 42 -11.33 -4.04 -0.20
N TYR A 43 -10.54 -3.63 -1.19
CA TYR A 43 -10.89 -3.76 -2.60
C TYR A 43 -10.47 -5.15 -3.08
N LEU A 44 -11.46 -5.95 -3.47
CA LEU A 44 -11.23 -7.24 -4.09
C LEU A 44 -11.08 -7.04 -5.60
N ILE A 45 -9.97 -7.52 -6.15
CA ILE A 45 -9.70 -7.49 -7.58
C ILE A 45 -9.68 -8.92 -8.13
N GLU A 46 -10.31 -9.13 -9.27
CA GLU A 46 -10.32 -10.44 -9.94
C GLU A 46 -9.03 -10.68 -10.74
N ASN A 47 -8.53 -9.60 -11.36
CA ASN A 47 -7.34 -9.63 -12.18
C ASN A 47 -6.29 -8.68 -11.64
N THR A 48 -5.02 -9.08 -11.74
CA THR A 48 -3.88 -8.24 -11.38
C THR A 48 -3.38 -7.49 -12.62
N ASP A 49 -4.26 -6.76 -13.30
CA ASP A 49 -3.78 -5.84 -14.32
C ASP A 49 -3.00 -4.70 -13.65
N GLU A 50 -1.73 -4.51 -14.04
CA GLU A 50 -0.84 -3.54 -13.40
C GLU A 50 -1.43 -2.13 -13.49
N GLU A 51 -2.02 -1.77 -14.64
CA GLU A 51 -2.46 -0.40 -14.87
C GLU A 51 -3.79 -0.09 -14.19
N GLY A 52 -4.72 -1.05 -14.16
CA GLY A 52 -5.91 -0.94 -13.30
C GLY A 52 -5.56 -0.78 -11.81
N ILE A 53 -4.53 -1.45 -11.31
CA ILE A 53 -4.08 -1.29 -9.92
C ILE A 53 -3.48 0.10 -9.71
N VAL A 54 -2.63 0.57 -10.63
CA VAL A 54 -2.04 1.92 -10.57
C VAL A 54 -3.14 2.98 -10.58
N ASP A 55 -4.09 2.89 -11.50
CA ASP A 55 -5.23 3.81 -11.61
C ASP A 55 -6.06 3.84 -10.32
N LEU A 56 -6.36 2.66 -9.77
CA LEU A 56 -7.08 2.53 -8.51
C LEU A 56 -6.32 3.20 -7.37
N VAL A 57 -5.03 2.88 -7.18
CA VAL A 57 -4.21 3.46 -6.10
C VAL A 57 -4.14 4.98 -6.23
N VAL A 58 -3.93 5.49 -7.45
CA VAL A 58 -3.89 6.94 -7.72
C VAL A 58 -5.24 7.60 -7.40
N SER A 59 -6.35 6.96 -7.77
CA SER A 59 -7.71 7.48 -7.52
C SER A 59 -8.04 7.58 -6.03
N LEU A 60 -7.42 6.72 -5.21
CA LEU A 60 -7.60 6.73 -3.76
C LEU A 60 -6.83 7.86 -3.08
N THR A 61 -5.90 8.53 -3.78
CA THR A 61 -5.04 9.61 -3.28
C THR A 61 -4.47 9.30 -1.88
N PRO A 62 -3.70 8.21 -1.72
CA PRO A 62 -3.15 7.83 -0.43
C PRO A 62 -2.11 8.84 0.07
N ASP A 63 -2.07 9.02 1.40
CA ASP A 63 -0.96 9.72 2.06
C ASP A 63 0.29 8.83 2.05
N VAL A 64 0.09 7.52 2.18
CA VAL A 64 1.16 6.51 2.17
C VAL A 64 0.70 5.30 1.35
N PHE A 65 1.54 4.86 0.41
CA PHE A 65 1.36 3.62 -0.33
C PHE A 65 2.44 2.63 0.08
N ILE A 66 2.04 1.45 0.56
CA ILE A 66 2.94 0.35 0.92
C ILE A 66 2.72 -0.80 -0.05
N THR A 67 3.80 -1.33 -0.61
CA THR A 67 3.73 -2.51 -1.45
C THR A 67 4.87 -3.49 -1.19
N GLY A 68 4.74 -4.71 -1.71
CA GLY A 68 5.74 -5.74 -1.56
C GLY A 68 6.97 -5.51 -2.45
N ASN A 69 7.92 -6.44 -2.38
CA ASN A 69 9.19 -6.34 -3.11
C ASN A 69 9.34 -7.37 -4.24
N VAL A 70 8.22 -7.79 -4.82
CA VAL A 70 8.22 -8.61 -6.03
C VAL A 70 8.28 -7.73 -7.28
N ARG A 71 8.60 -8.33 -8.43
CA ARG A 71 8.84 -7.59 -9.68
C ARG A 71 7.66 -6.68 -10.04
N LYS A 72 6.43 -7.18 -9.91
CA LYS A 72 5.20 -6.48 -10.25
C LYS A 72 4.92 -5.33 -9.31
N ASP A 73 4.99 -5.59 -8.01
CA ASP A 73 4.81 -4.58 -6.96
C ASP A 73 5.77 -3.39 -7.14
N ARG A 74 7.05 -3.65 -7.45
CA ARG A 74 8.02 -2.59 -7.74
C ARG A 74 7.65 -1.76 -8.97
N ALA A 75 7.14 -2.40 -10.02
CA ALA A 75 6.68 -1.69 -11.23
C ALA A 75 5.49 -0.78 -10.90
N ILE A 76 4.51 -1.28 -10.14
CA ILE A 76 3.35 -0.52 -9.67
C ILE A 76 3.80 0.66 -8.79
N ALA A 77 4.70 0.43 -7.83
CA ALA A 77 5.24 1.48 -6.96
C ALA A 77 5.85 2.63 -7.76
N GLY A 78 6.70 2.32 -8.75
CA GLY A 78 7.32 3.32 -9.60
C GLY A 78 6.29 4.13 -10.41
N ARG A 79 5.26 3.47 -10.96
CA ARG A 79 4.20 4.16 -11.71
C ARG A 79 3.31 5.04 -10.82
N VAL A 80 2.91 4.54 -9.66
CA VAL A 80 2.13 5.31 -8.67
C VAL A 80 2.92 6.53 -8.21
N ALA A 81 4.19 6.35 -7.84
CA ALA A 81 5.07 7.45 -7.43
C ALA A 81 5.23 8.50 -8.53
N GLY A 82 5.43 8.07 -9.79
CA GLY A 82 5.52 8.97 -10.93
C GLY A 82 4.25 9.78 -11.18
N ARG A 83 3.07 9.13 -11.10
CA ARG A 83 1.77 9.80 -11.31
C ARG A 83 1.41 10.76 -10.17
N LEU A 84 1.70 10.40 -8.92
CA LEU A 84 1.43 11.23 -7.75
C LEU A 84 2.55 12.25 -7.46
N LYS A 85 3.67 12.20 -8.19
CA LYS A 85 4.89 12.99 -7.95
C LYS A 85 5.40 12.85 -6.51
N LEU A 86 5.36 11.61 -5.99
CA LEU A 86 5.78 11.28 -4.63
C LEU A 86 7.16 10.62 -4.63
N PRO A 87 7.96 10.78 -3.57
CA PRO A 87 9.18 10.00 -3.38
C PRO A 87 8.84 8.52 -3.15
N ILE A 88 9.76 7.66 -3.57
CA ILE A 88 9.71 6.21 -3.31
C ILE A 88 10.94 5.81 -2.51
N ILE A 89 10.73 4.98 -1.48
CA ILE A 89 11.81 4.35 -0.72
C ILE A 89 11.66 2.84 -0.94
N THR A 90 12.69 2.21 -1.52
CA THR A 90 12.69 0.77 -1.82
C THR A 90 13.40 -0.02 -0.75
N ASP A 91 13.15 -1.34 -0.71
CA ASP A 91 13.85 -2.29 0.16
C ASP A 91 13.84 -1.92 1.65
N VAL A 92 12.72 -1.34 2.09
CA VAL A 92 12.51 -0.90 3.47
C VAL A 92 12.51 -2.10 4.42
N LEU A 93 13.49 -2.13 5.32
CA LEU A 93 13.60 -3.15 6.37
C LEU A 93 12.80 -2.79 7.63
N SER A 94 12.70 -1.49 7.91
CA SER A 94 12.00 -0.96 9.08
C SER A 94 11.49 0.44 8.77
N ILE A 95 10.31 0.75 9.30
CA ILE A 95 9.72 2.07 9.23
C ILE A 95 9.03 2.35 10.56
N LYS A 96 9.17 3.59 11.02
CA LYS A 96 8.59 4.04 12.27
C LYS A 96 8.11 5.47 12.06
N LEU A 97 6.90 5.76 12.50
CA LEU A 97 6.48 7.14 12.72
C LEU A 97 7.08 7.59 14.05
N ASP A 98 8.12 8.41 14.00
CA ASP A 98 8.50 9.15 15.18
C ASP A 98 7.41 10.17 15.45
N GLY A 99 6.79 10.04 16.63
CA GLY A 99 5.68 10.87 17.03
C GLY A 99 6.05 12.32 16.82
N ASN A 100 5.31 12.99 15.94
CA ASN A 100 5.34 14.43 15.88
C ASN A 100 4.82 14.88 17.25
N LYS A 101 5.73 15.24 18.18
CA LYS A 101 5.40 16.12 19.28
C LYS A 101 5.01 17.44 18.64
N ALA A 102 3.77 17.53 18.17
CA ALA A 102 3.15 18.80 17.93
C ALA A 102 3.05 19.49 19.30
N MET A 103 3.98 20.41 19.52
CA MET A 103 3.78 21.58 20.37
C MET A 103 2.57 22.37 19.88
#